data_AF-A0A0F2JAW2-F1
#
_entry.id   AF-A0A0F2JAW2-F1
#
_cell.length_a   1.000
_cell.length_b   1.000
_cell.length_c   1.000
_cell.angle_alpha   90.00
_cell.angle_beta   90.00
_cell.angle_gamma   90.00
#
_symmetry.space_group_name_H-M   'P 1'
#
loop_
_entity.id
_entity.type
_entity.pdbx_description
1 polymer ?
#
loop_
_entity_poly.entity_id
_entity_poly.type
_entity_poly.pdbx_seq_one_letter_code
_entity_poly.pdbx_strand_id
1 'polypeptide(L)' 'MRKGELKKILIIATGALLSPMSFQQKESIPSVAHAVSIEL' A
#
# COMPACT_ATOMS: atom_id res chain seq x y z
N MET A 1 -4.42 -15.33 11.42
CA MET A 1 -3.00 -15.75 11.52
C MET A 1 -2.97 -17.17 12.06
N ARG A 2 -2.61 -18.16 11.24
CA ARG A 2 -2.49 -19.55 11.71
C ARG A 2 -1.34 -19.59 12.74
N LYS A 3 -1.63 -20.13 13.93
CA LYS A 3 -0.70 -20.45 15.03
C LYS A 3 0.40 -19.41 15.31
N GLY A 4 0.14 -18.34 16.06
CA GLY A 4 1.11 -17.61 16.92
C GLY A 4 2.53 -17.26 16.43
N GLU A 5 2.85 -17.45 15.14
CA GLU A 5 4.22 -17.44 14.60
C GLU A 5 4.67 -16.02 14.29
N LEU A 6 3.72 -15.13 14.01
CA LEU A 6 3.98 -13.73 13.69
C LEU A 6 3.61 -12.87 14.91
N LYS A 7 4.63 -12.39 15.62
CA LYS A 7 4.51 -11.57 16.84
C LYS A 7 4.53 -10.06 16.57
N LYS A 8 5.20 -9.66 15.48
CA LYS A 8 5.30 -8.28 15.02
C LYS A 8 5.22 -8.29 13.50
N ILE A 9 4.22 -7.61 12.95
CA ILE A 9 4.01 -7.50 11.51
C ILE A 9 3.86 -6.04 11.15
N LEU A 10 4.56 -5.61 10.11
CA LEU A 10 4.28 -4.36 9.42
C LEU A 10 3.58 -4.70 8.10
N ILE A 11 2.32 -4.31 7.96
CA ILE A 11 1.55 -4.43 6.72
C ILE A 11 1.61 -3.09 6.01
N ILE A 12 1.93 -3.09 4.71
CA ILE A 12 1.97 -1.86 3.90
C ILE A 12 1.02 -2.03 2.71
N ALA A 13 -0.07 -1.26 2.69
CA ALA A 13 -0.95 -1.15 1.55
C ALA A 13 -0.42 -0.05 0.61
N THR A 14 -0.14 -0.39 -0.64
CA THR A 14 0.30 0.55 -1.67
C THR A 14 -0.85 0.90 -2.61
N GLY A 15 -0.79 2.10 -3.21
CA GLY A 15 -1.79 2.55 -4.17
C GLY A 15 -1.19 3.53 -5.17
N ALA A 16 -1.73 3.55 -6.38
CA ALA A 16 -1.43 4.55 -7.40
C ALA A 16 -2.61 5.51 -7.51
N LEU A 17 -2.34 6.80 -7.44
CA LEU A 17 -3.35 7.86 -7.50
C LEU A 17 -3.47 8.35 -8.96
N LEU A 18 -4.13 7.56 -9.81
CA LEU A 18 -4.34 7.90 -11.22
C LEU A 18 -5.81 8.12 -11.57
N SER A 19 -6.02 8.89 -12.64
CA SER A 19 -7.27 8.97 -13.39
C SER A 19 -7.03 8.50 -14.84
N PRO A 20 -8.08 8.12 -15.59
CA PRO A 20 -7.92 7.80 -17.01
C PRO A 20 -7.27 8.94 -17.82
N MET A 21 -7.57 10.20 -17.45
CA MET A 21 -7.03 11.39 -18.12
C MET A 21 -5.53 11.56 -17.85
N SER A 22 -5.10 11.48 -16.59
CA SER A 22 -3.67 11.58 -16.22
C SER A 22 -2.82 10.50 -16.91
N PHE A 23 -3.36 9.29 -17.05
CA PHE A 23 -2.70 8.22 -17.81
C PHE A 23 -2.60 8.55 -19.31
N GLN A 24 -3.69 9.02 -19.93
CA GLN A 24 -3.74 9.35 -21.36
C GLN A 24 -2.84 10.54 -21.73
N GLN A 25 -2.73 11.54 -20.86
CA GLN A 25 -1.84 12.69 -21.01
C GLN A 25 -0.38 12.36 -20.71
N LYS A 26 -0.08 11.11 -20.32
CA LYS A 26 1.26 10.63 -19.94
C LYS A 26 1.87 11.45 -18.79
N GLU A 27 1.03 11.90 -17.88
CA GLU A 27 1.49 12.54 -16.65
C GLU A 27 2.16 11.51 -15.74
N SER A 28 3.07 11.97 -14.89
CA SER A 28 3.64 11.14 -13.82
C SER A 28 2.54 10.69 -12.87
N ILE A 29 2.43 9.39 -12.59
CA ILE A 29 1.42 8.85 -11.68
C ILE A 29 1.95 8.89 -10.23
N PRO A 30 1.34 9.69 -9.33
CA PRO A 30 1.71 9.68 -7.93
C PRO A 30 1.33 8.35 -7.29
N SER A 31 2.17 7.87 -6.36
CA SER A 31 1.94 6.63 -5.61
C SER A 31 1.99 6.89 -4.11
N VAL A 32 1.24 6.10 -3.34
CA VAL A 32 1.11 6.22 -1.89
C VAL A 32 1.28 4.85 -1.23
N ALA A 33 1.79 4.85 0.00
CA ALA A 33 1.88 3.67 0.84
C ALA A 33 1.37 4.00 2.24
N HIS A 34 0.54 3.11 2.81
CA HIS A 34 0.01 3.21 4.17
C HIS A 34 0.48 2.00 4.97
N ALA A 35 1.19 2.26 6.07
CA ALA A 35 1.74 1.22 6.92
C ALA A 35 0.89 1.05 8.20
N VAL A 36 0.60 -0.20 8.55
CA VAL A 36 -0.08 -0.60 9.78
C VAL A 36 0.81 -1.60 10.51
N SER A 37 1.27 -1.23 11.71
CA SER A 37 1.98 -2.14 12.60
C SER A 37 0.97 -2.93 13.44
N ILE A 38 1.15 -4.25 13.50
CA ILE A 38 0.37 -5.14 14.36
C ILE A 38 1.35 -5.87 15.26
N GLU A 39 1.17 -5.69 16.57
CA GLU A 39 1.96 -6.34 17.62
C GLU A 39 1.00 -7.10 18.55
N LEU A 40 1.35 -8.36 18.87
CA LEU A 40 0.56 -9.30 19.68
C LEU A 40 1.30 -9.69 20.95
#